data_AF-A0A843E6F8-F1
#
_entry.id   AF-A0A843E6F8-F1
#
_cell.length_a   1.000
_cell.length_b   1.000
_cell.length_c   1.000
_cell.angle_alpha   90.00
_cell.angle_beta   90.00
_cell.angle_gamma   90.00
#
_symmetry.space_group_name_H-M   'P 1'
#
loop_
_entity.id
_entity.type
_entity.pdbx_description
1 polymer ?
#
loop_
_entity_poly.entity_id
_entity_poly.type
_entity_poly.pdbx_seq_one_letter_code
_entity_poly.pdbx_strand_id
1 'polypeptide(L)'
;MQSTSDRTTYDYYKDFLKICDELGVDPKKICIAIDPAAKVLRTEFLNRGLDVIRAENDVLPGIAYVRTLLYSRRVRFHSSMVHLRGEFPTYAWDVAASNRGEDKPVKIDDDCVDAFRYFCYTHIRHLIG
;
A
#
# COMPACT_ATOMS: atom_id res chain seq x y z
N MET A 1 9.80 -25.05 -2.66
CA MET A 1 9.71 -24.39 -3.98
C MET A 1 8.50 -23.47 -3.93
N GLN A 2 8.70 -22.18 -3.58
CA GLN A 2 7.63 -21.19 -3.63
C GLN A 2 7.44 -20.77 -5.08
N SER A 3 6.22 -20.92 -5.59
CA SER A 3 5.82 -20.49 -6.93
C SER A 3 6.00 -18.98 -7.02
N THR A 4 7.05 -18.54 -7.73
CA THR A 4 7.11 -17.21 -8.31
C THR A 4 5.90 -17.08 -9.23
N SER A 5 4.91 -16.28 -8.83
CA SER A 5 3.69 -16.11 -9.58
C SER A 5 4.03 -15.43 -10.91
N ASP A 6 3.82 -16.11 -12.05
CA ASP A 6 4.03 -15.62 -13.42
C ASP A 6 2.97 -14.56 -13.82
N ARG A 7 2.69 -13.60 -12.94
CA ARG A 7 1.69 -12.55 -13.17
C ARG A 7 2.32 -11.36 -13.86
N THR A 8 1.68 -10.91 -14.93
CA THR A 8 2.10 -9.75 -15.69
C THR A 8 1.52 -8.45 -15.11
N THR A 9 2.08 -7.30 -15.48
CA THR A 9 1.48 -5.99 -15.17
C THR A 9 0.06 -5.86 -15.72
N TYR A 10 -0.24 -6.53 -16.83
CA TYR A 10 -1.58 -6.60 -17.39
C TYR A 10 -2.55 -7.43 -16.53
N ASP A 11 -2.08 -8.48 -15.86
CA ASP A 11 -2.92 -9.24 -14.93
C ASP A 11 -3.32 -8.40 -13.72
N TYR A 12 -2.40 -7.61 -13.17
CA TYR A 12 -2.72 -6.65 -12.11
C TYR A 12 -3.70 -5.56 -12.58
N TYR A 13 -3.57 -5.08 -13.82
CA TYR A 13 -4.53 -4.14 -14.41
C TYR A 13 -5.93 -4.73 -14.50
N LYS A 14 -6.08 -5.96 -15.01
CA LYS A 14 -7.37 -6.65 -15.10
C LYS A 14 -8.00 -6.88 -13.73
N ASP A 15 -7.21 -7.30 -12.75
CA ASP A 15 -7.67 -7.48 -11.37
C ASP A 15 -8.20 -6.17 -10.77
N PHE A 16 -7.47 -5.07 -10.98
CA PHE A 16 -7.90 -3.75 -10.54
C PHE A 16 -9.25 -3.35 -11.16
N LEU A 17 -9.43 -3.56 -12.47
CA LEU A 17 -10.71 -3.28 -13.14
C LEU A 17 -11.84 -4.14 -12.58
N LYS A 18 -11.58 -5.42 -12.32
CA LYS A 18 -12.57 -6.33 -11.75
C LYS A 18 -13.00 -5.86 -10.35
N ILE A 19 -12.06 -5.43 -9.51
CA ILE A 19 -12.38 -4.88 -8.19
C ILE A 19 -13.24 -3.61 -8.33
N CYS A 20 -12.94 -2.74 -9.30
CA CYS A 20 -13.74 -1.54 -9.55
C CYS A 20 -15.18 -1.89 -9.98
N ASP A 21 -15.35 -2.89 -10.84
CA ASP A 21 -16.65 -3.37 -11.29
C ASP A 21 -17.47 -3.96 -10.13
N GLU A 22 -16.85 -4.82 -9.30
CA GLU A 22 -17.47 -5.42 -8.11
C GLU A 22 -17.92 -4.35 -7.09
N LEU A 23 -17.19 -3.23 -6.99
CA LEU A 23 -17.52 -2.11 -6.11
C LEU A 23 -18.43 -1.06 -6.78
N GLY A 24 -18.74 -1.19 -8.08
CA GLY A 24 -19.56 -0.23 -8.82
C GLY A 24 -18.90 1.16 -8.95
N VAL A 25 -17.57 1.22 -9.00
CA VAL A 25 -16.80 2.47 -9.09
C VAL A 25 -16.16 2.62 -10.47
N ASP A 26 -16.13 3.85 -10.98
CA ASP A 26 -15.43 4.17 -12.22
C ASP A 26 -13.91 4.19 -11.96
N PRO A 27 -13.11 3.30 -12.59
CA PRO A 27 -11.66 3.24 -12.38
C PRO A 27 -10.95 4.57 -12.66
N LYS A 28 -11.48 5.39 -13.59
CA LYS A 28 -10.89 6.68 -13.97
C LYS A 28 -11.08 7.77 -12.91
N LYS A 29 -11.94 7.55 -11.92
CA LYS A 29 -12.17 8.48 -10.80
C LYS A 29 -11.35 8.13 -9.56
N ILE A 30 -10.52 7.08 -9.64
CA ILE A 30 -9.67 6.63 -8.55
C ILE A 30 -8.26 7.14 -8.81
N CYS A 31 -7.70 7.88 -7.85
CA CYS A 31 -6.28 8.20 -7.82
C CYS A 31 -5.53 7.03 -7.19
N ILE A 32 -4.58 6.44 -7.91
CA ILE A 32 -3.88 5.22 -7.51
C ILE A 32 -2.44 5.56 -7.13
N ALA A 33 -2.06 5.35 -5.87
CA ALA A 33 -0.66 5.42 -5.46
C ALA A 33 0.05 4.08 -5.72
N ILE A 34 1.10 4.09 -6.55
CA ILE A 34 1.94 2.91 -6.82
C ILE A 34 3.35 3.14 -6.28
N ASP A 35 3.94 2.08 -5.72
CA ASP A 35 5.32 2.08 -5.23
C ASP A 35 6.27 2.68 -6.29
N PRO A 36 7.14 3.65 -5.93
CA PRO A 36 8.14 4.20 -6.85
C PRO A 36 8.97 3.14 -7.59
N ALA A 37 9.28 2.01 -6.95
CA ALA A 37 10.05 0.90 -7.50
C ALA A 37 9.29 0.13 -8.59
N ALA A 38 7.95 0.10 -8.54
CA ALA A 38 7.10 -0.59 -9.52
C ALA A 38 6.87 0.25 -10.80
N LYS A 39 7.96 0.73 -11.41
CA LYS A 39 7.94 1.65 -12.57
C LYS A 39 7.14 1.09 -13.75
N VAL A 40 7.30 -0.18 -14.08
CA VAL A 40 6.66 -0.81 -15.24
C VAL A 40 5.15 -0.90 -15.04
N LEU A 41 4.70 -1.30 -13.85
CA LEU A 41 3.28 -1.35 -13.49
C LEU A 41 2.62 0.03 -13.57
N ARG A 42 3.30 1.05 -13.03
CA ARG A 42 2.81 2.44 -13.10
C ARG A 42 2.66 2.91 -14.54
N THR A 43 3.66 2.66 -15.40
CA THR A 43 3.58 3.02 -16.82
C THR A 43 2.43 2.30 -17.51
N GLU A 44 2.20 1.02 -17.22
CA GLU A 44 1.07 0.25 -17.77
C GLU A 44 -0.27 0.91 -17.43
N PHE A 45 -0.49 1.28 -16.17
CA PHE A 45 -1.75 1.91 -15.74
C PHE A 45 -1.93 3.32 -16.32
N LEU A 46 -0.85 4.12 -16.37
CA LEU A 46 -0.86 5.45 -17.00
C LEU A 46 -1.19 5.39 -18.49
N ASN A 47 -0.55 4.46 -19.23
CA ASN A 47 -0.79 4.29 -20.66
C ASN A 47 -2.24 3.87 -20.98
N ARG A 48 -2.94 3.28 -20.00
CA ARG A 48 -4.34 2.88 -20.10
C ARG A 48 -5.32 3.96 -19.62
N GLY A 49 -4.81 5.13 -19.24
CA GLY A 49 -5.62 6.30 -18.88
C GLY A 49 -6.17 6.27 -17.46
N LEU A 50 -5.54 5.53 -16.54
CA LEU A 50 -5.83 5.63 -15.11
C LEU A 50 -5.01 6.77 -14.48
N ASP A 51 -5.55 7.38 -13.43
CA ASP A 51 -4.83 8.38 -12.64
C ASP A 51 -3.90 7.69 -11.64
N VAL A 52 -2.59 7.86 -11.82
CA VAL A 52 -1.59 7.16 -11.02
C VAL A 52 -0.51 8.13 -10.55
N ILE A 53 -0.26 8.10 -9.26
CA ILE A 53 0.79 8.88 -8.60
C ILE A 53 1.85 7.95 -8.01
N ARG A 54 3.04 8.51 -7.76
CA ARG A 54 4.07 7.81 -6.98
C ARG A 54 3.68 7.86 -5.52
N ALA A 55 3.66 6.70 -4.86
CA ALA A 55 3.47 6.64 -3.43
C ALA A 55 4.61 7.34 -2.70
N GLU A 56 4.29 8.12 -1.67
CA GLU A 56 5.28 8.61 -0.72
C GLU A 56 5.71 7.45 0.17
N ASN A 57 6.94 6.97 -0.02
CA ASN A 57 7.41 5.72 0.55
C ASN A 57 8.33 5.87 1.77
N ASP A 58 8.44 7.08 2.34
CA ASP A 58 9.21 7.34 3.57
C ASP A 58 8.68 6.46 4.72
N VAL A 59 9.50 5.51 5.16
CA VAL A 59 9.07 4.43 6.06
C VAL A 59 8.75 4.97 7.46
N LEU A 60 9.71 5.62 8.13
CA LEU A 60 9.54 6.10 9.51
C LEU A 60 8.45 7.18 9.63
N PRO A 61 8.45 8.24 8.80
CA PRO A 61 7.36 9.23 8.81
C PRO A 61 6.01 8.61 8.49
N GLY A 62 5.96 7.68 7.53
CA GLY A 62 4.74 6.96 7.16
C GLY A 62 4.16 6.13 8.32
N ILE A 63 5.00 5.34 9.00
CA ILE A 63 4.59 4.56 10.18
C ILE A 63 4.09 5.49 11.29
N ALA A 64 4.80 6.57 11.57
CA ALA A 64 4.41 7.53 12.59
C ALA A 64 3.05 8.17 12.27
N TYR A 65 2.78 8.48 11.00
CA TYR A 65 1.51 9.06 10.56
C TYR A 65 0.36 8.05 10.66
N VAL A 66 0.56 6.81 10.20
CA VAL A 66 -0.42 5.72 10.35
C VAL A 66 -0.80 5.53 11.82
N ARG A 67 0.20 5.51 12.71
CA ARG A 67 -0.01 5.41 14.16
C ARG A 67 -0.91 6.55 14.68
N THR A 68 -0.66 7.79 14.26
CA THR A 68 -1.48 8.96 14.63
C THR A 68 -2.93 8.80 14.16
N LEU A 69 -3.16 8.35 12.93
CA LEU A 69 -4.50 8.14 12.38
C LEU A 69 -5.28 7.05 13.14
N LEU A 70 -4.61 5.97 13.55
CA LEU A 70 -5.21 4.88 14.31
C LEU A 70 -5.56 5.31 15.74
N TYR A 71 -4.63 5.95 16.46
CA TYR A 71 -4.89 6.44 17.83
C TYR A 71 -6.01 7.49 17.87
N SER A 72 -6.05 8.37 16.87
CA SER A 72 -7.11 9.37 16.74
C SER A 72 -8.42 8.84 16.14
N ARG A 73 -8.48 7.54 15.80
CA ARG A 73 -9.64 6.88 15.17
C ARG A 73 -10.11 7.53 13.86
N ARG A 74 -9.23 8.24 13.16
CA ARG A 74 -9.50 8.87 11.85
C ARG A 74 -9.56 7.84 10.71
N VAL A 75 -8.94 6.68 10.89
CA VAL A 75 -9.02 5.55 9.97
C VAL A 75 -9.46 4.30 10.72
N ARG A 76 -10.28 3.47 10.07
CA ARG A 76 -10.78 2.17 10.56
C ARG A 76 -10.73 1.16 9.44
N PHE A 77 -10.55 -0.11 9.78
CA PHE A 77 -10.56 -1.21 8.82
C PHE A 77 -11.95 -1.84 8.73
N HIS A 78 -12.37 -2.17 7.52
CA HIS A 78 -13.55 -3.00 7.32
C HIS A 78 -13.21 -4.48 7.61
N SER A 79 -14.18 -5.26 8.08
CA SER A 79 -13.98 -6.66 8.48
C SER A 79 -13.51 -7.56 7.31
N SER A 80 -13.84 -7.19 6.08
CA SER A 80 -13.44 -7.89 4.84
C SER A 80 -11.95 -7.76 4.51
N MET A 81 -11.20 -6.88 5.16
CA MET A 81 -9.75 -6.70 4.95
C MET A 81 -8.94 -7.80 5.65
N VAL A 82 -9.20 -9.06 5.29
CA VAL A 82 -8.66 -10.23 5.99
C VAL A 82 -7.13 -10.35 5.90
N HIS A 83 -6.54 -10.01 4.75
CA HIS A 83 -5.09 -10.05 4.55
C HIS A 83 -4.37 -9.00 5.40
N LEU A 84 -4.80 -7.74 5.29
CA LEU A 84 -4.25 -6.65 6.11
C LEU A 84 -4.35 -6.97 7.60
N ARG A 85 -5.49 -7.51 8.07
CA ARG A 85 -5.65 -7.90 9.48
C ARG A 85 -4.76 -9.07 9.91
N GLY A 86 -4.34 -9.93 8.99
CA GLY A 86 -3.40 -11.01 9.23
C GLY A 86 -1.94 -10.52 9.30
N GLU A 87 -1.57 -9.56 8.47
CA GLU A 87 -0.22 -8.98 8.39
C GLU A 87 0.03 -7.90 9.45
N PHE A 88 -0.99 -7.12 9.82
CA PHE A 88 -0.83 -6.00 10.76
C PHE A 88 -0.21 -6.42 12.12
N PRO A 89 -0.56 -7.56 12.74
CA PRO A 89 0.03 -8.01 14.00
C PRO A 89 1.47 -8.52 13.88
N THR A 90 1.93 -8.89 12.68
CA THR A 90 3.28 -9.42 12.44
C THR A 90 4.30 -8.32 12.16
N TYR A 91 3.85 -7.08 11.98
CA TYR A 91 4.71 -5.93 11.70
C TYR A 91 5.57 -5.56 12.92
N ALA A 92 6.88 -5.85 12.82
CA ALA A 92 7.83 -5.71 13.92
C ALA A 92 9.10 -4.95 13.50
N TRP A 93 9.83 -4.42 14.48
CA TRP A 93 11.10 -3.75 14.27
C TRP A 93 12.26 -4.74 14.12
N ASP A 94 13.19 -4.46 13.22
CA ASP A 94 14.41 -5.23 13.05
C ASP A 94 15.38 -4.93 14.21
N VAL A 95 15.44 -5.85 15.18
CA VAL A 95 16.31 -5.74 16.36
C VAL A 95 17.79 -5.65 15.96
N ALA A 96 18.22 -6.36 14.92
CA ALA A 96 19.62 -6.34 14.48
C ALA A 96 19.98 -4.98 13.85
N ALA A 97 19.04 -4.35 13.13
CA ALA A 97 19.20 -2.99 12.63
C ALA A 97 19.20 -1.96 13.76
N SER A 98 18.30 -2.10 14.73
CA SER A 98 18.25 -1.22 15.89
C SER A 98 19.57 -1.23 16.68
N ASN A 99 20.20 -2.40 16.82
CA ASN A 99 21.53 -2.54 17.43
C ASN A 99 22.66 -1.79 16.69
N ARG A 100 22.46 -1.43 15.42
CA ARG A 100 23.37 -0.60 14.61
C ARG A 100 22.96 0.88 14.58
N GLY A 101 21.90 1.27 15.30
CA GLY A 101 21.34 2.62 15.27
C GLY A 101 20.44 2.89 14.06
N GLU A 102 19.97 1.85 13.37
CA GLU A 102 19.05 1.95 12.23
C GLU A 102 17.64 1.52 12.64
N ASP A 103 16.64 2.39 12.44
CA ASP A 103 15.23 2.02 12.62
C ASP A 103 14.63 1.56 11.29
N LYS A 104 14.28 0.29 11.20
CA LYS A 104 13.53 -0.25 10.06
C LYS A 104 12.65 -1.46 10.46
N PRO A 105 11.50 -1.65 9.80
CA PRO A 105 10.67 -2.82 10.01
C PRO A 105 11.33 -4.08 9.42
N VAL A 106 10.95 -5.24 9.97
CA VAL A 106 11.24 -6.54 9.37
C VAL A 106 10.34 -6.72 8.13
N LYS A 107 10.94 -7.02 6.98
CA LYS A 107 10.22 -7.25 5.71
C LYS A 107 9.73 -8.69 5.61
N ILE A 108 8.64 -9.01 6.29
CA ILE A 108 7.96 -10.31 6.21
C ILE A 108 6.47 -10.06 6.08
N ASP A 109 5.89 -10.52 4.97
CA ASP A 109 4.46 -10.41 4.66
C ASP A 109 3.92 -8.98 4.92
N ASP A 110 4.57 -7.97 4.32
CA ASP A 110 4.29 -6.54 4.55
C ASP A 110 3.56 -5.85 3.40
N ASP A 111 3.17 -6.56 2.34
CA ASP A 111 2.58 -5.98 1.14
C ASP A 111 1.30 -5.18 1.42
N CYS A 112 0.36 -5.72 2.20
CA CYS A 112 -0.87 -5.00 2.52
C CYS A 112 -0.60 -3.86 3.51
N VAL A 113 0.33 -4.05 4.44
CA VAL A 113 0.71 -3.01 5.42
C VAL A 113 1.38 -1.83 4.72
N ASP A 114 2.25 -2.09 3.74
CA ASP A 114 2.89 -1.07 2.93
C ASP A 114 1.89 -0.36 2.01
N ALA A 115 0.97 -1.09 1.37
CA ALA A 115 -0.12 -0.48 0.61
C ALA A 115 -0.97 0.44 1.50
N PHE A 116 -1.28 0.03 2.73
CA PHE A 116 -2.02 0.85 3.69
C PHE A 116 -1.23 2.09 4.13
N ARG A 117 0.08 1.95 4.34
CA ARG A 117 0.97 3.07 4.66
C ARG A 117 1.02 4.08 3.51
N TYR A 118 1.13 3.62 2.27
CA TYR A 118 1.07 4.47 1.07
C TYR A 118 -0.25 5.22 0.98
N PHE A 119 -1.38 4.55 1.21
CA PHE A 119 -2.69 5.20 1.25
C PHE A 119 -2.76 6.31 2.30
N CYS A 120 -2.32 6.02 3.53
CA CYS A 120 -2.34 7.00 4.61
C CYS A 120 -1.43 8.20 4.31
N TYR A 121 -0.18 7.93 3.94
CA TYR A 121 0.83 8.98 3.84
C TYR A 121 0.75 9.79 2.55
N THR A 122 0.31 9.16 1.45
CA THR A 122 0.18 9.80 0.14
C THR A 122 -1.18 10.46 -0.06
N HIS A 123 -2.29 9.87 0.42
CA HIS A 123 -3.63 10.45 0.20
C HIS A 123 -4.20 11.13 1.44
N ILE A 124 -4.29 10.41 2.56
CA ILE A 124 -4.97 10.94 3.76
C ILE A 124 -4.26 12.16 4.33
N ARG A 125 -2.93 12.20 4.27
CA ARG A 125 -2.12 13.34 4.73
C ARG A 125 -2.49 14.66 4.06
N HIS A 126 -2.81 14.65 2.77
CA HIS A 126 -3.18 15.86 2.02
C HIS A 126 -4.67 16.22 2.13
N LEU A 127 -5.51 15.29 2.60
CA LEU A 127 -6.94 15.51 2.79
C LEU A 127 -7.31 16.04 4.18
N ILE A 128 -6.50 15.70 5.17
CA ILE A 128 -6.79 15.92 6.59
C ILE A 128 -5.73 16.84 7.25
N GLY A 129 -4.60 17.05 6.57
CA GLY A 129 -3.51 17.95 6.99
C GLY A 129 -3.87 19.42 6.88
#